data_AF-A0A1B8RPG8-F1
#
_entry.id   AF-A0A1B8RPG8-F1
#
_cell.length_a   1.000
_cell.length_b   1.000
_cell.length_c   1.000
_cell.angle_alpha   90.00
_cell.angle_beta   90.00
_cell.angle_gamma   90.00
#
_symmetry.space_group_name_H-M   'P 1'
#
loop_
_entity.id
_entity.type
_entity.pdbx_description
1 polymer ?
#
loop_
_entity_poly.entity_id
_entity_poly.type
_entity_poly.pdbx_seq_one_letter_code
_entity_poly.pdbx_strand_id
1 'polypeptide(L)'
;MTKNGLSYLLNLLGVSPTKMGNFLNIDRTLVSKWKNGSRHLSTNSSYIENVIEFLIQRNAELNSNILENLFLSIYPNENNKTNNDDYLRKCINNFILTNENYNPSLNFSNSIKPEYSTYTSTMHVYNDEKNEILALLDMLDLALAEGVKQKLIFILSKSFDPLIESNTYRPIFIEKILTLLDIGCTLDFVHSNMNSSKIFLYCYDIISHKNTTTSSFIDTFESPYIFNFYI
;
A
#
# COMPACT_ATOMS: atom_id res chain seq x y z
N MET A 1 -17.07 10.20 5.30
CA MET A 1 -16.33 11.48 5.21
C MET A 1 -15.87 11.65 3.78
N THR A 2 -16.33 12.71 3.11
CA THR A 2 -15.83 13.11 1.78
C THR A 2 -14.39 13.57 1.95
N LYS A 3 -13.44 12.79 1.40
CA LYS A 3 -12.02 13.15 1.38
C LYS A 3 -11.80 13.98 0.12
N ASN A 4 -11.60 15.29 0.26
CA ASN A 4 -11.18 16.12 -0.87
C ASN A 4 -9.75 15.76 -1.30
N GLY A 5 -9.34 16.18 -2.50
CA GLY A 5 -8.03 15.85 -3.06
C GLY A 5 -6.86 16.19 -2.13
N LEU A 6 -6.90 17.35 -1.48
CA LEU A 6 -5.88 17.72 -0.50
C LEU A 6 -5.85 16.77 0.71
N SER A 7 -7.01 16.40 1.26
CA SER A 7 -7.09 15.44 2.35
C SER A 7 -6.49 14.11 1.98
N TYR A 8 -6.70 13.66 0.74
CA TYR A 8 -6.14 12.41 0.25
C TYR A 8 -4.61 12.49 0.21
N LEU A 9 -4.06 13.52 -0.42
CA LEU A 9 -2.60 13.72 -0.50
C LEU A 9 -1.93 13.85 0.87
N LEU A 10 -2.55 14.58 1.81
CA LEU A 10 -2.01 14.71 3.17
C LEU A 10 -2.00 13.38 3.92
N ASN A 11 -3.03 12.54 3.75
CA ASN A 11 -3.05 11.22 4.38
C ASN A 11 -2.03 10.30 3.72
N LEU A 12 -1.93 10.33 2.39
CA LEU A 12 -0.99 9.53 1.61
C LEU A 12 0.47 9.82 1.99
N LEU A 13 0.80 11.08 2.27
CA LEU A 13 2.15 11.51 2.67
C LEU A 13 2.39 11.50 4.20
N GLY A 14 1.43 10.97 4.98
CA GLY A 14 1.52 10.92 6.44
C GLY A 14 1.62 12.29 7.11
N VAL A 15 0.96 13.32 6.57
CA VAL A 15 1.06 14.71 7.04
C VAL A 15 -0.04 15.07 8.03
N SER A 16 0.37 15.59 9.18
CA SER A 16 -0.51 16.20 10.17
C SER A 16 -0.80 17.68 9.85
N PRO A 17 -1.98 18.21 10.23
CA PRO A 17 -2.29 19.64 10.06
C PRO A 17 -1.27 20.56 10.72
N THR A 18 -0.69 20.15 11.84
CA THR A 18 0.36 20.91 12.56
C THR A 18 1.64 21.00 11.73
N LYS A 19 2.10 19.90 11.11
CA LYS A 19 3.33 19.89 10.32
C LYS A 19 3.23 20.86 9.14
N MET A 20 2.11 20.83 8.43
CA MET A 20 1.86 21.72 7.30
C MET A 20 1.62 23.17 7.74
N GLY A 21 0.89 23.40 8.84
CA GLY A 21 0.67 24.75 9.39
C GLY A 21 1.98 25.45 9.74
N ASN A 22 2.92 24.72 10.36
CA ASN A 22 4.25 25.24 10.67
C ASN A 22 5.04 25.63 9.42
N PHE A 23 5.01 24.80 8.37
CA PHE A 23 5.69 25.09 7.11
C PHE A 23 5.11 26.34 6.42
N LEU A 24 3.79 26.43 6.37
CA LEU A 24 3.08 27.53 5.72
C LEU A 24 3.03 28.82 6.57
N ASN A 25 3.51 28.76 7.82
CA ASN A 25 3.39 29.82 8.82
C ASN A 25 1.91 30.28 9.01
N ILE A 26 1.00 29.32 9.13
CA ILE A 26 -0.44 29.54 9.36
C ILE A 26 -0.96 28.69 10.51
N ASP A 27 -2.12 29.07 11.04
CA ASP A 27 -2.76 28.30 12.12
C ASP A 27 -3.16 26.88 11.68
N ARG A 28 -2.83 25.89 12.51
CA ARG A 28 -3.17 24.46 12.27
C ARG A 28 -4.67 24.23 12.03
N THR A 29 -5.54 25.06 12.60
CA THR A 29 -6.99 24.96 12.42
C THR A 29 -7.42 25.34 11.01
N LEU A 30 -6.69 26.22 10.33
CA LEU A 30 -6.93 26.53 8.92
C LEU A 30 -6.63 25.29 8.06
N VAL A 31 -5.49 24.65 8.27
CA VAL A 31 -5.13 23.40 7.60
C VAL A 31 -6.11 22.28 7.92
N SER A 32 -6.56 22.17 9.18
CA SER A 32 -7.58 21.20 9.56
C SER A 32 -8.91 21.42 8.84
N LYS A 33 -9.29 22.68 8.62
CA LYS A 33 -10.50 23.05 7.87
C LYS A 33 -10.37 22.73 6.38
N TRP A 34 -9.18 22.87 5.81
CA TRP A 34 -8.92 22.41 4.44
C TRP A 34 -8.96 20.89 4.34
N LYS A 35 -8.28 20.18 5.26
CA LYS A 35 -8.22 18.71 5.29
C LYS A 35 -9.59 18.06 5.48
N ASN A 36 -10.49 18.64 6.28
CA ASN A 36 -11.82 18.08 6.48
C ASN A 36 -12.88 18.60 5.49
N GLY A 37 -12.49 19.46 4.53
CA GLY A 37 -13.38 20.03 3.53
C GLY A 37 -14.33 21.12 4.03
N SER A 38 -14.26 21.53 5.31
CA SER A 38 -15.09 22.61 5.85
C SER A 38 -14.72 24.00 5.33
N ARG A 39 -13.52 24.15 4.74
CA ARG A 39 -13.10 25.34 3.99
C ARG A 39 -12.41 24.92 2.70
N HIS A 40 -12.79 25.54 1.58
CA HIS A 40 -12.17 25.29 0.29
C HIS A 40 -10.82 26.05 0.17
N LEU A 41 -9.82 25.40 -0.41
CA LEU A 41 -8.55 26.03 -0.80
C LEU A 41 -8.67 26.53 -2.24
N SER A 42 -8.97 27.83 -2.42
CA SER A 42 -9.16 28.40 -3.76
C SER A 42 -7.84 28.54 -4.53
N THR A 43 -7.92 28.44 -5.86
CA THR A 43 -6.84 28.79 -6.82
C THR A 43 -6.28 30.19 -6.60
N ASN A 44 -7.13 31.14 -6.25
CA ASN A 44 -6.74 32.53 -6.01
C ASN A 44 -6.18 32.76 -4.60
N SER A 45 -6.03 31.71 -3.78
CA SER A 45 -5.43 31.88 -2.46
C SER A 45 -3.92 32.04 -2.61
N SER A 46 -3.34 32.96 -1.86
CA SER A 46 -1.89 33.10 -1.73
C SER A 46 -1.19 31.87 -1.15
N TYR A 47 -1.94 30.84 -0.76
CA TYR A 47 -1.44 29.64 -0.08
C TYR A 47 -1.27 28.45 -1.01
N ILE A 48 -1.92 28.42 -2.18
CA ILE A 48 -1.94 27.21 -3.04
C ILE A 48 -0.55 26.80 -3.49
N GLU A 49 0.30 27.75 -3.87
CA GLU A 49 1.66 27.46 -4.34
C GLU A 49 2.52 26.88 -3.22
N ASN A 50 2.46 27.49 -2.03
CA ASN A 50 3.19 27.02 -0.85
C ASN A 50 2.69 25.64 -0.40
N VAL A 51 1.39 25.35 -0.57
CA VAL A 51 0.81 24.02 -0.31
C VAL A 51 1.40 22.98 -1.27
N ILE A 52 1.47 23.29 -2.56
CA ILE A 52 2.03 22.41 -3.58
C ILE A 52 3.53 22.16 -3.30
N GLU A 53 4.28 23.22 -3.03
CA GLU A 53 5.70 23.14 -2.68
C GLU A 53 5.94 22.24 -1.46
N PHE A 54 5.14 22.40 -0.41
CA PHE A 54 5.20 21.55 0.77
C PHE A 54 4.97 20.06 0.43
N LEU A 55 3.99 19.75 -0.42
CA LEU A 55 3.67 18.37 -0.79
C LEU A 55 4.80 17.73 -1.60
N ILE A 56 5.41 18.47 -2.52
CA ILE A 56 6.56 18.00 -3.31
C ILE A 56 7.76 17.76 -2.40
N GLN A 57 8.10 18.72 -1.54
CA GLN A 57 9.20 18.56 -0.59
C GLN A 57 8.96 17.36 0.33
N ARG A 58 7.73 17.19 0.83
CA ARG A 58 7.41 16.04 1.68
C ARG A 58 7.49 14.71 0.94
N ASN A 59 7.10 14.67 -0.34
CA ASN A 59 7.25 13.49 -1.19
C ASN A 59 8.74 13.13 -1.37
N ALA A 60 9.59 14.13 -1.62
CA ALA A 60 11.04 13.95 -1.71
C ALA A 60 11.65 13.43 -0.39
N GLU A 61 11.22 13.93 0.78
CA GLU A 61 11.66 13.42 2.09
C GLU A 61 11.36 11.94 2.31
N LEU A 62 10.31 11.40 1.67
CA LEU A 62 9.89 10.01 1.82
C LEU A 62 10.62 9.03 0.89
N ASN A 63 11.46 9.51 -0.05
CA ASN A 63 12.28 8.70 -0.96
C ASN A 63 11.54 7.53 -1.65
N SER A 64 10.25 7.68 -1.97
CA SER A 64 9.38 6.57 -2.40
C SER A 64 8.55 6.85 -3.66
N ASN A 65 8.80 7.98 -4.34
CA ASN A 65 8.12 8.39 -5.58
C ASN A 65 6.58 8.25 -5.52
N ILE A 66 5.98 8.52 -4.35
CA ILE A 66 4.57 8.22 -4.07
C ILE A 66 3.66 9.05 -4.98
N LEU A 67 3.93 10.35 -5.08
CA LEU A 67 3.11 11.25 -5.91
C LEU A 67 3.30 10.97 -7.40
N GLU A 68 4.51 10.65 -7.84
CA GLU A 68 4.80 10.28 -9.23
C GLU A 68 3.99 9.05 -9.62
N ASN A 69 4.04 7.99 -8.82
CA ASN A 69 3.28 6.76 -9.07
C ASN A 69 1.77 7.03 -9.06
N LEU A 70 1.28 7.83 -8.12
CA LEU A 70 -0.13 8.24 -8.09
C LEU A 70 -0.53 8.97 -9.37
N PHE A 71 0.20 10.01 -9.75
CA PHE A 71 -0.20 10.86 -10.88
C PHE A 71 0.06 10.22 -12.24
N LEU A 72 1.01 9.30 -12.37
CA LEU A 72 1.14 8.47 -13.57
C LEU A 72 -0.10 7.58 -13.77
N SER A 73 -0.69 7.07 -12.68
CA SER A 73 -1.91 6.26 -12.78
C SER A 73 -3.16 7.09 -13.14
N ILE A 74 -3.23 8.35 -12.69
CA ILE A 74 -4.38 9.24 -12.94
C ILE A 74 -4.23 9.97 -14.28
N TYR A 75 -3.01 10.35 -14.65
CA TYR A 75 -2.66 11.18 -15.81
C TYR A 75 -1.53 10.55 -16.64
N PRO A 76 -1.74 9.35 -17.23
CA PRO A 76 -0.68 8.59 -17.93
C PRO A 76 -0.08 9.33 -19.14
N ASN A 77 -0.84 10.24 -19.75
CA ASN A 77 -0.45 10.98 -20.96
C ASN A 77 0.21 12.33 -20.67
N GLU A 78 0.28 12.76 -19.40
CA GLU A 78 0.86 14.05 -18.98
C GLU A 78 2.39 13.97 -18.79
N ASN A 79 3.04 12.91 -19.30
CA ASN A 79 4.45 12.62 -19.11
C ASN A 79 5.36 13.68 -19.76
N ASN A 80 5.56 14.80 -19.06
CA ASN A 80 6.38 15.91 -19.51
C ASN A 80 7.85 15.56 -19.28
N LYS A 81 8.57 15.26 -20.37
CA LYS A 81 10.01 14.94 -20.42
C LYS A 81 10.96 16.05 -19.92
N THR A 82 10.46 17.11 -19.28
CA THR A 82 11.20 18.37 -19.14
C THR A 82 11.54 18.77 -17.70
N ASN A 83 10.83 18.31 -16.67
CA ASN A 83 11.21 18.41 -15.24
C ASN A 83 10.17 17.67 -14.36
N ASN A 84 10.60 16.82 -13.42
CA ASN A 84 9.69 16.07 -12.55
C ASN A 84 8.89 16.99 -11.61
N ASP A 85 9.51 18.04 -11.10
CA ASP A 85 8.85 18.98 -10.18
C ASP A 85 7.71 19.75 -10.87
N ASP A 86 7.92 20.22 -12.11
CA ASP A 86 6.89 20.93 -12.86
C ASP A 86 5.70 20.03 -13.21
N TYR A 87 5.98 18.76 -13.52
CA TYR A 87 4.96 17.74 -13.71
C TYR A 87 4.13 17.53 -12.44
N LEU A 88 4.79 17.34 -11.28
CA LEU A 88 4.12 17.18 -10.00
C LEU A 88 3.30 18.42 -9.63
N ARG A 89 3.84 19.63 -9.80
CA ARG A 89 3.13 20.88 -9.52
C ARG A 89 1.81 20.94 -10.29
N LYS A 90 1.86 20.67 -11.59
CA LYS A 90 0.67 20.66 -12.45
C LYS A 90 -0.34 19.60 -12.01
N CYS A 91 0.12 18.38 -11.74
CA CYS A 91 -0.74 17.27 -11.34
C CYS A 91 -1.40 17.49 -9.97
N ILE A 92 -0.64 17.96 -8.97
CA ILE A 92 -1.13 18.27 -7.63
C ILE A 92 -2.18 19.38 -7.70
N ASN A 93 -1.89 20.47 -8.44
CA ASN A 93 -2.82 21.58 -8.60
C ASN A 93 -4.13 21.09 -9.23
N ASN A 94 -4.05 20.39 -10.37
CA ASN A 94 -5.23 19.83 -11.03
C ASN A 94 -6.00 18.89 -10.08
N PHE A 95 -5.30 18.03 -9.34
CA PHE A 95 -5.92 17.05 -8.46
C PHE A 95 -6.66 17.68 -7.29
N ILE A 96 -6.07 18.69 -6.63
CA ILE A 96 -6.70 19.41 -5.52
C ILE A 96 -7.97 20.13 -5.98
N LEU A 97 -7.96 20.71 -7.18
CA LEU A 97 -9.05 21.53 -7.71
C LEU A 97 -10.22 20.72 -8.28
N THR A 98 -9.92 19.59 -8.92
CA THR A 98 -10.95 18.79 -9.63
C THR A 98 -11.61 17.75 -8.73
N ASN A 99 -10.98 17.35 -7.63
CA ASN A 99 -11.44 16.25 -6.80
C ASN A 99 -11.93 16.70 -5.41
N GLU A 100 -12.96 17.54 -5.37
CA GLU A 100 -13.62 17.93 -4.12
C GLU A 100 -14.20 16.71 -3.36
N ASN A 101 -14.57 15.66 -4.08
CA ASN A 101 -15.08 14.39 -3.55
C ASN A 101 -14.28 13.19 -4.09
N TYR A 102 -12.95 13.20 -3.91
CA TYR A 102 -12.10 12.12 -4.41
C TYR A 102 -12.47 10.76 -3.78
N ASN A 103 -12.78 9.77 -4.62
CA ASN A 103 -12.89 8.39 -4.20
C ASN A 103 -11.78 7.55 -4.89
N PRO A 104 -10.79 7.05 -4.13
CA PRO A 104 -9.66 6.29 -4.69
C PRO A 104 -10.09 5.05 -5.47
N SER A 105 -11.26 4.47 -5.14
CA SER A 105 -11.76 3.23 -5.76
C SER A 105 -12.14 3.38 -7.24
N LEU A 106 -12.37 4.61 -7.73
CA LEU A 106 -12.85 4.84 -9.09
C LEU A 106 -11.72 5.00 -10.14
N ASN A 107 -10.49 5.34 -9.73
CA ASN A 107 -9.43 5.72 -10.68
C ASN A 107 -8.44 4.58 -11.05
N PHE A 108 -8.35 3.50 -10.26
CA PHE A 108 -7.51 2.34 -10.62
C PHE A 108 -8.08 1.50 -11.78
N SER A 109 -9.37 1.65 -12.08
CA SER A 109 -10.03 1.00 -13.24
C SER A 109 -9.37 1.34 -14.58
N ASN A 110 -8.61 2.44 -14.67
CA ASN A 110 -8.08 2.96 -15.93
C ASN A 110 -6.55 2.82 -16.06
N SER A 111 -5.87 2.19 -15.09
CA SER A 111 -4.44 1.90 -15.26
C SER A 111 -4.25 0.85 -16.35
N ILE A 112 -3.38 1.13 -17.32
CA ILE A 112 -3.05 0.21 -18.42
C ILE A 112 -2.60 -1.11 -17.81
N LYS A 113 -3.39 -2.16 -18.05
CA LYS A 113 -3.08 -3.53 -17.71
C LYS A 113 -1.66 -3.85 -18.23
N PRO A 114 -0.69 -4.22 -17.38
CA PRO A 114 0.64 -4.60 -17.85
C PRO A 114 0.54 -5.67 -18.93
N GLU A 115 1.37 -5.60 -19.97
CA GLU A 115 1.28 -6.44 -21.18
C GLU A 115 1.29 -7.95 -20.87
N TYR A 116 1.87 -8.34 -19.73
CA TYR A 116 1.97 -9.73 -19.27
C TYR A 116 0.99 -10.11 -18.14
N SER A 117 0.17 -9.16 -17.66
CA SER A 117 -0.82 -9.48 -16.62
C SER A 117 -2.01 -10.21 -17.23
N THR A 118 -2.50 -11.25 -16.56
CA THR A 118 -3.63 -12.05 -17.06
C THR A 118 -4.97 -11.45 -16.62
N TYR A 119 -5.03 -10.83 -15.45
CA TYR A 119 -6.20 -10.12 -14.90
C TYR A 119 -5.76 -9.08 -13.87
N THR A 120 -6.72 -8.31 -13.33
CA THR A 120 -6.51 -7.35 -12.25
C THR A 120 -7.60 -7.57 -11.22
N SER A 121 -7.23 -7.60 -9.94
CA SER A 121 -8.17 -7.72 -8.82
C SER A 121 -8.10 -6.47 -7.93
N THR A 122 -9.23 -6.10 -7.34
CA THR A 122 -9.33 -4.95 -6.44
C THR A 122 -9.20 -5.41 -5.00
N MET A 123 -8.28 -4.80 -4.25
CA MET A 123 -8.03 -5.12 -2.85
C MET A 123 -8.28 -3.92 -1.93
N HIS A 124 -8.72 -4.18 -0.71
CA HIS A 124 -8.81 -3.16 0.33
C HIS A 124 -7.41 -2.76 0.85
N VAL A 125 -7.18 -1.45 0.99
CA VAL A 125 -5.94 -0.90 1.56
C VAL A 125 -6.16 -0.52 3.01
N TYR A 126 -5.35 -1.09 3.90
CA TYR A 126 -5.40 -0.87 5.34
C TYR A 126 -4.34 0.15 5.75
N ASN A 127 -4.67 1.07 6.67
CA ASN A 127 -3.83 2.25 6.97
C ASN A 127 -3.06 2.14 8.30
N ASP A 128 -3.14 1.00 8.99
CA ASP A 128 -2.56 0.79 10.32
C ASP A 128 -1.87 -0.57 10.42
N GLU A 129 -0.71 -0.58 11.07
CA GLU A 129 0.11 -1.78 11.33
C GLU A 129 -0.71 -2.90 12.02
N LYS A 130 -1.73 -2.52 12.79
CA LYS A 130 -2.64 -3.45 13.47
C LYS A 130 -3.45 -4.33 12.53
N ASN A 131 -3.70 -3.87 11.30
CA ASN A 131 -4.53 -4.57 10.33
C ASN A 131 -3.73 -5.19 9.18
N GLU A 132 -2.40 -5.25 9.26
CA GLU A 132 -1.55 -5.93 8.26
C GLU A 132 -1.95 -7.40 8.06
N ILE A 133 -2.30 -8.09 9.15
CA ILE A 133 -2.79 -9.47 9.09
C ILE A 133 -4.11 -9.55 8.33
N LEU A 134 -5.02 -8.60 8.54
CA LEU A 134 -6.30 -8.58 7.82
C LEU A 134 -6.08 -8.34 6.33
N ALA A 135 -5.16 -7.43 5.97
CA ALA A 135 -4.77 -7.23 4.58
C ALA A 135 -4.27 -8.55 3.94
N LEU A 136 -3.40 -9.29 4.64
CA LEU A 136 -2.94 -10.58 4.14
C LEU A 136 -4.10 -11.57 3.96
N LEU A 137 -5.00 -11.67 4.93
CA LEU A 137 -6.12 -12.60 4.86
C LEU A 137 -7.09 -12.27 3.72
N ASP A 138 -7.37 -10.98 3.50
CA ASP A 138 -8.18 -10.49 2.36
C ASP A 138 -7.51 -10.83 1.02
N MET A 139 -6.19 -10.72 0.93
CA MET A 139 -5.45 -11.12 -0.28
C MET A 139 -5.59 -12.63 -0.55
N LEU A 140 -5.53 -13.46 0.49
CA LEU A 140 -5.77 -14.90 0.35
C LEU A 140 -7.21 -15.22 -0.03
N ASP A 141 -8.19 -14.44 0.45
CA ASP A 141 -9.58 -14.56 0.04
C ASP A 141 -9.78 -14.25 -1.45
N LEU A 142 -9.09 -13.24 -1.97
CA LEU A 142 -9.08 -12.98 -3.41
C LEU A 142 -8.49 -14.15 -4.19
N ALA A 143 -7.35 -14.70 -3.76
CA ALA A 143 -6.72 -15.85 -4.42
C ALA A 143 -7.64 -17.09 -4.41
N LEU A 144 -8.34 -17.33 -3.31
CA LEU A 144 -9.33 -18.42 -3.19
C LEU A 144 -10.53 -18.21 -4.11
N ALA A 145 -11.04 -16.98 -4.20
CA ALA A 145 -12.18 -16.64 -5.04
C ALA A 145 -11.91 -16.82 -6.54
N GLU A 146 -10.67 -16.60 -6.98
CA GLU A 146 -10.27 -16.86 -8.38
C GLU A 146 -10.39 -18.36 -8.72
N GLY A 147 -10.07 -19.26 -7.79
CA GLY A 147 -10.20 -20.70 -7.98
C GLY A 147 -9.31 -21.31 -9.06
N VAL A 148 -8.29 -20.57 -9.54
CA VAL A 148 -7.33 -21.01 -10.55
C VAL A 148 -6.03 -21.42 -9.89
N LYS A 149 -5.36 -22.44 -10.45
CA LYS A 149 -4.04 -22.87 -10.00
C LYS A 149 -3.02 -21.75 -10.20
N GLN A 150 -2.38 -21.35 -9.10
CA GLN A 150 -1.38 -20.28 -9.06
C GLN A 150 -0.12 -20.77 -8.37
N LYS A 151 1.00 -20.08 -8.63
CA LYS A 151 2.23 -20.22 -7.86
C LYS A 151 2.29 -19.10 -6.84
N LEU A 152 2.36 -19.46 -5.56
CA LEU A 152 2.43 -18.54 -4.45
C LEU A 152 3.87 -18.51 -3.91
N ILE A 153 4.37 -17.33 -3.57
CA ILE A 153 5.62 -17.18 -2.83
C ILE A 153 5.30 -16.46 -1.53
N PHE A 154 5.53 -17.14 -0.40
CA PHE A 154 5.30 -16.57 0.91
C PHE A 154 6.63 -16.44 1.65
N ILE A 155 6.99 -15.21 2.04
CA ILE A 155 8.23 -14.94 2.75
C ILE A 155 7.92 -14.49 4.17
N LEU A 156 8.11 -15.41 5.12
CA LEU A 156 7.97 -15.16 6.55
C LEU A 156 9.21 -14.44 7.08
N SER A 157 9.08 -13.13 7.21
CA SER A 157 9.98 -12.27 7.99
C SER A 157 9.44 -12.05 9.40
N LYS A 158 10.22 -11.34 10.24
CA LYS A 158 9.81 -10.95 11.61
C LYS A 158 8.46 -10.22 11.66
N SER A 159 8.06 -9.51 10.60
CA SER A 159 6.77 -8.82 10.53
C SER A 159 5.57 -9.78 10.62
N PHE A 160 5.77 -11.07 10.34
CA PHE A 160 4.72 -12.09 10.43
C PHE A 160 4.72 -12.88 11.74
N ASP A 161 5.63 -12.59 12.68
CA ASP A 161 5.61 -13.24 14.00
C ASP A 161 4.24 -13.08 14.70
N PRO A 162 3.57 -11.90 14.68
CA PRO A 162 2.23 -11.77 15.26
C PRO A 162 1.17 -12.65 14.61
N LEU A 163 1.29 -12.95 13.30
CA LEU A 163 0.41 -13.88 12.60
C LEU A 163 0.61 -15.30 13.12
N ILE A 164 1.87 -15.74 13.16
CA ILE A 164 2.25 -17.11 13.55
C ILE A 164 1.95 -17.35 15.03
N GLU A 165 2.08 -16.35 15.90
CA GLU A 165 1.83 -16.49 17.34
C GLU A 165 0.35 -16.34 17.70
N SER A 166 -0.46 -15.69 16.86
CA SER A 166 -1.87 -15.43 17.14
C SER A 166 -2.72 -16.70 17.10
N ASN A 167 -3.35 -17.04 18.23
CA ASN A 167 -4.33 -18.14 18.30
C ASN A 167 -5.61 -17.84 17.51
N THR A 168 -5.85 -16.57 17.15
CA THR A 168 -7.04 -16.16 16.39
C THR A 168 -6.79 -16.22 14.89
N TYR A 169 -5.66 -15.69 14.42
CA TYR A 169 -5.39 -15.53 12.99
C TYR A 169 -4.62 -16.69 12.37
N ARG A 170 -3.74 -17.36 13.15
CA ARG A 170 -2.97 -18.51 12.65
C ARG A 170 -3.86 -19.60 12.06
N PRO A 171 -4.94 -20.08 12.72
CA PRO A 171 -5.76 -21.15 12.16
C PRO A 171 -6.41 -20.76 10.83
N ILE A 172 -6.90 -19.51 10.74
CA ILE A 172 -7.52 -18.96 9.53
C ILE A 172 -6.51 -18.92 8.38
N PHE A 173 -5.30 -18.43 8.65
CA PHE A 173 -4.23 -18.40 7.66
C PHE A 173 -3.87 -19.80 7.16
N ILE A 174 -3.68 -20.76 8.06
CA ILE A 174 -3.35 -22.15 7.70
C ILE A 174 -4.45 -22.76 6.85
N GLU A 175 -5.71 -22.62 7.25
CA GLU A 175 -6.87 -23.14 6.51
C GLU A 175 -6.91 -22.62 5.07
N LYS A 176 -6.74 -21.29 4.89
CA LYS A 176 -6.76 -20.67 3.56
C LYS A 176 -5.62 -21.17 2.67
N ILE A 177 -4.40 -21.27 3.22
CA ILE A 177 -3.24 -21.77 2.48
C ILE A 177 -3.44 -23.25 2.09
N LEU A 178 -3.87 -24.09 3.03
CA LEU A 178 -4.15 -25.50 2.74
C LEU A 178 -5.22 -25.66 1.65
N THR A 179 -6.28 -24.86 1.71
CA THR A 179 -7.32 -24.85 0.68
C THR A 179 -6.77 -24.51 -0.71
N LEU A 180 -5.91 -23.47 -0.81
CA LEU A 180 -5.24 -23.13 -2.08
C LEU A 180 -4.36 -24.28 -2.58
N LEU A 181 -3.62 -24.92 -1.67
CA LEU A 181 -2.75 -26.05 -2.00
C LEU A 181 -3.54 -27.28 -2.46
N ASP A 182 -4.71 -27.54 -1.88
CA ASP A 182 -5.62 -28.62 -2.24
C ASP A 182 -6.26 -28.41 -3.62
N ILE A 183 -6.54 -27.16 -4.01
CA ILE A 183 -6.97 -26.79 -5.37
C ILE A 183 -5.84 -27.03 -6.41
N GLY A 184 -4.61 -27.20 -5.94
CA GLY A 184 -3.44 -27.51 -6.76
C GLY A 184 -2.55 -26.31 -7.04
N CYS A 185 -2.67 -25.23 -6.26
CA CYS A 185 -1.66 -24.19 -6.23
C CYS A 185 -0.34 -24.75 -5.67
N THR A 186 0.78 -24.14 -6.06
CA THR A 186 2.09 -24.44 -5.48
C THR A 186 2.53 -23.30 -4.58
N LEU A 187 3.28 -23.63 -3.52
CA LEU A 187 3.75 -22.64 -2.55
C LEU A 187 5.25 -22.78 -2.36
N ASP A 188 5.99 -21.69 -2.59
CA ASP A 188 7.36 -21.53 -2.12
C ASP A 188 7.31 -20.82 -0.76
N PHE A 189 7.47 -21.61 0.31
CA PHE A 189 7.40 -21.17 1.69
C PHE A 189 8.80 -20.85 2.22
N VAL A 190 9.13 -19.56 2.26
CA VAL A 190 10.46 -19.05 2.62
C VAL A 190 10.39 -18.50 4.04
N HIS A 191 11.26 -18.94 4.94
CA HIS A 191 11.24 -18.48 6.33
C HIS A 191 12.61 -18.07 6.87
N SER A 192 12.61 -17.14 7.83
CA SER A 192 13.84 -16.83 8.57
C SER A 192 14.25 -18.00 9.48
N ASN A 193 15.55 -18.23 9.59
CA ASN A 193 16.13 -19.21 10.52
C ASN A 193 15.88 -18.87 12.00
N MET A 194 15.68 -17.59 12.33
CA MET A 194 15.57 -17.12 13.72
C MET A 194 14.32 -17.64 14.45
N ASN A 195 13.24 -17.95 13.71
CA ASN A 195 11.98 -18.46 14.27
C ASN A 195 11.61 -19.87 13.75
N SER A 196 12.59 -20.61 13.22
CA SER A 196 12.39 -21.92 12.59
C SER A 196 11.58 -22.89 13.45
N SER A 197 11.84 -23.00 14.76
CA SER A 197 11.14 -23.95 15.64
C SER A 197 9.63 -23.69 15.76
N LYS A 198 9.22 -22.43 15.91
CA LYS A 198 7.79 -22.05 15.96
C LYS A 198 7.12 -22.27 14.62
N ILE A 199 7.80 -21.93 13.53
CA ILE A 199 7.28 -22.11 12.17
C ILE A 199 7.07 -23.58 11.86
N PHE A 200 8.03 -24.45 12.19
CA PHE A 200 7.87 -25.89 12.04
C PHE A 200 6.74 -26.46 12.89
N LEU A 201 6.55 -25.96 14.12
CA LEU A 201 5.49 -26.43 15.00
C LEU A 201 4.10 -25.98 14.52
N TYR A 202 3.98 -24.72 14.16
CA TYR A 202 2.69 -24.07 13.91
C TYR A 202 2.24 -24.14 12.46
N CYS A 203 3.17 -24.24 11.50
CA CYS A 203 2.88 -24.34 10.07
C CYS A 203 3.26 -25.71 9.51
N TYR A 204 3.37 -26.74 10.36
CA TYR A 204 3.72 -28.10 9.95
C TYR A 204 2.87 -28.60 8.78
N ASP A 205 1.56 -28.38 8.84
CA ASP A 205 0.61 -28.85 7.82
C ASP A 205 0.88 -28.19 6.46
N ILE A 206 1.26 -26.90 6.45
CA ILE A 206 1.66 -26.20 5.23
C ILE A 206 2.98 -26.76 4.70
N ILE A 207 3.97 -26.89 5.56
CA ILE A 207 5.34 -27.32 5.20
C ILE A 207 5.37 -28.75 4.67
N SER A 208 4.57 -29.64 5.27
CA SER A 208 4.51 -31.05 4.89
C SER A 208 3.61 -31.32 3.68
N HIS A 209 2.86 -30.32 3.22
CA HIS A 209 1.98 -30.47 2.07
C HIS A 209 2.79 -30.70 0.78
N LYS A 210 2.36 -31.65 -0.06
CA LYS A 210 3.06 -32.09 -1.29
C LYS A 210 3.34 -30.99 -2.32
N ASN A 211 2.52 -29.93 -2.31
CA ASN A 211 2.62 -28.80 -3.23
C ASN A 211 3.44 -27.63 -2.65
N THR A 212 4.06 -27.82 -1.48
CA THR A 212 4.88 -26.83 -0.81
C THR A 212 6.36 -27.16 -0.99
N THR A 213 7.15 -26.17 -1.39
CA THR A 213 8.60 -26.19 -1.23
C THR A 213 8.97 -25.28 -0.07
N THR A 214 9.88 -25.72 0.80
CA THR A 214 10.31 -24.94 1.97
C THR A 214 11.76 -24.56 1.83
N SER A 215 12.08 -23.29 2.07
CA SER A 215 13.45 -22.79 2.09
C SER A 215 13.64 -21.81 3.24
N SER A 216 14.89 -21.64 3.66
CA SER A 216 15.25 -20.79 4.79
C SER A 216 16.28 -19.75 4.41
N PHE A 217 16.21 -18.56 5.00
CA PHE A 217 17.23 -17.53 4.88
C PHE A 217 17.72 -17.04 6.25
N ILE A 218 18.89 -16.40 6.25
CA ILE A 218 19.49 -15.81 7.45
C ILE A 218 19.14 -14.32 7.43
N ASP A 219 18.39 -13.85 8.43
CA ASP A 219 18.22 -12.42 8.68
C ASP A 219 19.59 -11.80 8.99
N THR A 220 20.14 -10.99 8.10
CA THR A 220 21.25 -10.10 8.46
C THR A 220 20.66 -8.90 9.22
N PHE A 221 21.29 -8.53 10.34
CA PHE A 221 20.78 -7.56 11.33
C PHE A 221 20.54 -6.13 10.80
N GLU A 222 20.78 -5.85 9.52
CA GLU A 222 20.85 -4.48 8.99
C GLU A 222 20.05 -4.22 7.71
N SER A 223 18.89 -4.84 7.53
CA SER A 223 18.00 -4.27 6.51
C SER A 223 16.51 -4.43 6.78
N PRO A 224 15.73 -3.33 6.72
CA PRO A 224 14.29 -3.39 6.64
C PRO A 224 13.90 -3.77 5.21
N TYR A 225 14.27 -4.97 4.76
CA TYR A 225 13.74 -5.46 3.50
C TYR A 225 12.28 -5.83 3.72
N ILE A 226 11.42 -4.96 3.20
CA ILE A 226 10.04 -5.28 2.84
C ILE A 226 10.14 -6.47 1.88
N PHE A 227 9.78 -7.66 2.36
CA PHE A 227 9.66 -8.81 1.48
C PHE A 227 8.40 -8.62 0.65
N ASN A 228 8.59 -8.32 -0.64
CA ASN A 228 7.50 -8.18 -1.59
C ASN A 228 6.87 -9.55 -1.84
N PHE A 229 5.56 -9.65 -1.64
CA PHE A 229 4.78 -10.78 -2.14
C PHE A 229 4.69 -10.66 -3.66
N TYR A 230 5.20 -11.66 -4.35
CA TYR A 230 4.94 -11.88 -5.77
C TYR A 230 3.87 -12.97 -5.88
N ILE A 231 2.71 -12.62 -6.42
CA ILE A 231 1.73 -13.57 -6.97
C ILE A 231 1.87 -13.52 -8.49
#